data_AF-A0A3D4TDD9-F1
#
_entry.id   AF-A0A3D4TDD9-F1
#
_cell.length_a   1.000
_cell.length_b   1.000
_cell.length_c   1.000
_cell.angle_alpha   90.00
_cell.angle_beta   90.00
_cell.angle_gamma   90.00
#
_symmetry.space_group_name_H-M   'P 1'
#
loop_
_entity.id
_entity.type
_entity.pdbx_description
1 polymer ?
#
loop_
_entity_poly.entity_id
_entity_poly.type
_entity_poly.pdbx_seq_one_letter_code
_entity_poly.pdbx_strand_id
1 'polypeptide(L)'
;GQWWVGSSYDNRFTDAQPSTLFRERKEAELQQILKLPYQIVDHIASIRPATVERRPFVGMHPQEARVGIFGGMGTKGCSLSPFFAKAFADYFQYQTPMHPAADVQRFQKILSR
;
A
#
# COMPACT_ATOMS: atom_id res chain seq x y z
N GLY A 1 -9.57 -23.10 11.65
CA GLY A 1 -8.53 -22.23 11.09
C GLY A 1 -8.87 -20.78 11.39
N GLN A 2 -8.00 -19.85 11.05
CA GLN A 2 -8.31 -18.41 11.03
C GLN A 2 -8.23 -17.95 9.57
N TRP A 3 -9.17 -17.10 9.17
CA TRP A 3 -9.29 -16.62 7.79
C TRP A 3 -9.54 -15.12 7.78
N TRP A 4 -8.99 -14.43 6.79
CA TRP A 4 -9.19 -13.01 6.58
C TRP A 4 -10.33 -12.78 5.59
N VAL A 5 -11.24 -11.87 5.91
CA VAL A 5 -12.24 -11.34 4.98
C VAL A 5 -12.08 -9.84 4.89
N GLY A 6 -12.01 -9.33 3.67
CA GLY A 6 -11.70 -7.93 3.45
C GLY A 6 -11.44 -7.61 1.98
N SER A 7 -11.16 -6.36 1.65
CA SER A 7 -11.01 -5.21 2.56
C SER A 7 -11.82 -4.03 2.04
N SER A 8 -12.07 -3.03 2.87
CA SER A 8 -12.70 -1.78 2.44
C SER A 8 -11.76 -0.96 1.53
N TYR A 9 -12.36 -0.06 0.75
CA TYR A 9 -11.65 1.02 0.07
C TYR A 9 -12.36 2.33 0.40
N ASP A 10 -11.82 3.06 1.37
CA ASP A 10 -12.33 4.35 1.80
C ASP A 10 -11.18 5.37 1.84
N ASN A 11 -11.32 6.45 1.08
CA ASN A 11 -10.37 7.57 1.03
C ASN A 11 -10.92 8.84 1.70
N ARG A 12 -12.06 8.73 2.38
CA ARG A 12 -12.74 9.80 3.13
C ARG A 12 -13.14 9.27 4.50
N PHE A 13 -12.15 8.90 5.30
CA PHE A 13 -12.33 8.45 6.68
C PHE A 13 -11.97 9.56 7.69
N THR A 14 -12.58 9.51 8.87
CA THR A 14 -12.31 10.45 9.99
C THR A 14 -11.13 10.00 10.85
N ASP A 15 -10.91 8.70 10.94
CA ASP A 15 -9.90 8.08 11.77
C ASP A 15 -9.47 6.71 11.21
N ALA A 16 -8.41 6.14 11.77
CA ALA A 16 -7.85 4.86 11.33
C ALA A 16 -8.51 3.65 12.02
N GLN A 17 -9.65 3.82 12.71
CA GLN A 17 -10.29 2.74 13.44
C GLN A 17 -11.16 1.85 12.54
N PRO A 18 -11.42 0.61 12.96
CA PRO A 18 -12.35 -0.28 12.24
C PRO A 18 -13.78 0.30 12.18
N SER A 19 -14.35 0.38 10.98
CA SER A 19 -15.67 0.98 10.75
C SER A 19 -16.82 -0.01 11.02
N THR A 20 -17.74 0.34 11.92
CA THR A 20 -18.96 -0.45 12.18
C THR A 20 -19.77 -0.67 10.91
N LEU A 21 -19.92 0.36 10.08
CA LEU A 21 -20.65 0.28 8.80
C LEU A 21 -20.02 -0.74 7.85
N PHE A 22 -18.68 -0.80 7.78
CA PHE A 22 -18.01 -1.79 6.95
C PHE A 22 -18.23 -3.20 7.48
N ARG A 23 -18.14 -3.38 8.80
CA ARG A 23 -18.35 -4.67 9.47
C ARG A 23 -19.74 -5.22 9.18
N GLU A 24 -20.80 -4.46 9.45
CA GLU A 24 -22.19 -4.88 9.24
C GLU A 24 -22.45 -5.30 7.79
N ARG A 25 -21.98 -4.49 6.83
CA ARG A 25 -22.12 -4.80 5.40
C ARG A 25 -21.37 -6.07 5.01
N LYS A 26 -20.14 -6.25 5.50
CA LYS A 26 -19.33 -7.42 5.15
C LYS A 26 -19.85 -8.69 5.80
N GLU A 27 -20.38 -8.61 7.02
CA GLU A 27 -21.05 -9.74 7.68
C GLU A 27 -22.31 -10.14 6.92
N ALA A 28 -23.15 -9.19 6.48
CA ALA A 28 -24.33 -9.50 5.68
C ALA A 28 -23.98 -10.18 4.34
N GLU A 29 -22.93 -9.69 3.65
CA GLU A 29 -22.43 -10.34 2.42
C GLU A 29 -21.89 -11.75 2.70
N LEU A 30 -21.16 -11.93 3.80
CA LEU A 30 -20.59 -13.21 4.17
C LEU A 30 -21.68 -14.24 4.49
N GLN A 31 -22.75 -13.84 5.18
CA GLN A 31 -23.92 -14.69 5.46
C GLN A 31 -24.63 -15.15 4.18
N GLN A 32 -24.60 -14.35 3.11
CA GLN A 32 -25.21 -14.72 1.82
C GLN A 32 -24.41 -15.78 1.06
N ILE A 33 -23.07 -15.77 1.19
CA ILE A 33 -22.19 -16.62 0.37
C ILE A 33 -21.64 -17.84 1.12
N LEU A 34 -21.43 -17.72 2.44
CA LEU A 34 -20.79 -18.75 3.24
C LEU A 34 -21.85 -19.61 3.95
N LYS A 35 -21.90 -20.88 3.57
CA LYS A 35 -22.84 -21.87 4.15
C LYS A 35 -22.34 -22.51 5.44
N LEU A 36 -21.06 -22.35 5.75
CA LEU A 36 -20.44 -22.93 6.94
C LEU A 36 -20.57 -21.97 8.12
N PRO A 37 -20.72 -22.49 9.35
CA PRO A 37 -20.70 -21.64 10.53
C PRO A 37 -19.32 -20.97 10.66
N TYR A 38 -19.32 -19.70 11.06
CA TYR A 38 -18.12 -18.93 11.33
C TYR A 38 -18.35 -18.00 12.52
N GLN A 39 -17.25 -17.52 13.10
CA GLN A 39 -17.27 -16.53 14.16
C GLN A 39 -16.31 -15.40 13.79
N ILE A 40 -16.75 -14.16 13.96
CA ILE A 40 -15.87 -13.00 13.87
C ILE A 40 -15.08 -12.92 15.19
N VAL A 41 -13.76 -13.09 15.09
CA VAL A 41 -12.85 -13.07 16.25
C VAL A 41 -12.10 -11.76 16.40
N ASP A 42 -11.96 -10.98 15.32
CA ASP A 42 -11.27 -9.69 15.33
C ASP A 42 -11.75 -8.81 14.16
N HIS A 43 -11.52 -7.49 14.26
CA HIS A 43 -11.79 -6.51 13.23
C HIS A 43 -10.73 -5.41 13.26
N ILE A 44 -9.85 -5.40 12.26
CA ILE A 44 -8.70 -4.48 12.18
C ILE A 44 -8.83 -3.53 11.00
N ALA A 45 -8.17 -2.37 11.12
CA ALA A 45 -8.07 -1.37 10.06
C ALA A 45 -6.63 -0.85 9.92
N SER A 46 -6.30 -0.36 8.72
CA SER A 46 -5.00 0.21 8.40
C SER A 46 -5.11 1.16 7.22
N ILE A 47 -4.33 2.24 7.23
CA ILE A 47 -4.23 3.18 6.11
C ILE A 47 -3.19 2.66 5.12
N ARG A 48 -3.56 2.60 3.84
CA ARG A 48 -2.64 2.18 2.77
C ARG A 48 -1.92 3.40 2.22
N PRO A 49 -0.57 3.43 2.20
CA PRO A 49 0.17 4.49 1.52
C PRO A 49 0.05 4.27 0.01
N ALA A 50 -1.01 4.82 -0.57
CA ALA A 50 -1.31 4.75 -1.99
C ALA A 50 -1.00 6.09 -2.67
N THR A 51 -0.65 6.01 -3.95
CA THR A 51 -0.39 7.19 -4.78
C THR A 51 -1.54 7.40 -5.76
N VAL A 52 -1.71 8.63 -6.26
CA VAL A 52 -2.75 8.97 -7.25
C VAL A 52 -2.67 8.06 -8.49
N GLU A 53 -1.44 7.79 -8.94
CA GLU A 53 -1.18 6.96 -10.12
C GLU A 53 -1.17 5.46 -9.82
N ARG A 54 -1.39 5.06 -8.55
CA ARG A 54 -1.33 3.66 -8.07
C ARG A 54 0.00 2.97 -8.42
N ARG A 55 1.07 3.76 -8.42
CA ARG A 55 2.44 3.31 -8.62
C ARG A 55 3.31 3.67 -7.42
N PRO A 56 4.26 2.80 -7.02
CA PRO A 56 5.19 3.12 -5.94
C PRO A 56 6.03 4.37 -6.23
N PHE A 57 6.61 4.92 -5.17
CA PHE A 57 7.64 5.95 -5.19
C PHE A 57 8.92 5.36 -4.60
N VAL A 58 9.87 5.05 -5.47
CA VAL A 58 11.14 4.41 -5.09
C VAL A 58 12.28 5.06 -5.86
N GLY A 59 13.21 5.70 -5.15
CA GLY A 59 14.38 6.34 -5.75
C GLY A 59 14.93 7.49 -4.91
N MET A 60 15.93 8.19 -5.44
CA MET A 60 16.60 9.29 -4.74
C MET A 60 15.89 10.63 -4.97
N HIS A 61 15.83 11.46 -3.93
CA HIS A 61 15.33 12.82 -4.04
C HIS A 61 16.20 13.62 -5.04
N PRO A 62 15.60 14.36 -5.99
CA PRO A 62 16.34 14.97 -7.09
C PRO A 62 17.30 16.10 -6.66
N GLN A 63 17.03 16.75 -5.52
CA GLN A 63 17.88 17.82 -4.97
C GLN A 63 18.71 17.39 -3.76
N GLU A 64 18.35 16.27 -3.12
CA GLU A 64 18.93 15.85 -1.85
C GLU A 64 19.58 14.47 -2.03
N ALA A 65 20.85 14.46 -2.42
CA ALA A 65 21.56 13.24 -2.83
C ALA A 65 21.67 12.16 -1.72
N ARG A 66 21.38 12.52 -0.46
CA ARG A 66 21.40 11.61 0.70
C ARG A 66 20.01 11.16 1.16
N VAL A 67 18.95 11.58 0.47
CA VAL A 67 17.56 11.27 0.83
C VAL A 67 16.98 10.29 -0.18
N GLY A 68 16.64 9.09 0.30
CA GLY A 68 15.92 8.08 -0.45
C GLY A 68 14.43 8.07 -0.10
N ILE A 69 13.58 7.93 -1.12
CA ILE A 69 12.13 7.78 -0.96
C ILE A 69 11.78 6.32 -1.26
N PHE A 70 11.02 5.70 -0.36
CA PHE A 70 10.56 4.32 -0.50
C PHE A 70 9.14 4.18 0.05
N GLY A 71 8.14 4.22 -0.83
CA GLY A 71 6.73 4.19 -0.42
C GLY A 71 5.75 4.01 -1.56
N GLY A 72 4.47 4.25 -1.26
CA GLY A 72 3.43 4.31 -2.30
C GLY A 72 2.95 2.96 -2.84
N MET A 73 3.22 1.85 -2.15
CA MET A 73 2.90 0.50 -2.65
C MET A 73 1.39 0.15 -2.64
N GLY A 74 0.55 0.96 -1.99
CA GLY A 74 -0.90 0.76 -1.95
C GLY A 74 -1.31 -0.61 -1.42
N THR A 75 -2.25 -1.28 -2.11
CA THR A 75 -2.79 -2.60 -1.71
C THR A 75 -1.83 -3.76 -1.97
N LYS A 76 -0.70 -3.53 -2.65
CA LYS A 76 0.27 -4.57 -3.00
C LYS A 76 1.58 -4.44 -2.23
N GLY A 77 1.55 -3.81 -1.06
CA GLY A 77 2.74 -3.60 -0.20
C GLY A 77 3.54 -4.88 0.05
N CYS A 78 2.90 -5.95 0.50
CA CYS A 78 3.60 -7.18 0.85
C CYS A 78 4.40 -7.80 -0.30
N SER A 79 3.92 -7.68 -1.54
CA SER A 79 4.62 -8.22 -2.72
C SER A 79 5.58 -7.22 -3.36
N LEU A 80 5.22 -5.94 -3.40
CA LEU A 80 6.03 -4.91 -4.05
C LEU A 80 7.20 -4.42 -3.18
N SER A 81 7.03 -4.36 -1.86
CA SER A 81 8.10 -3.92 -0.95
C SER A 81 9.38 -4.73 -1.09
N PRO A 82 9.40 -6.08 -1.01
CA PRO A 82 10.64 -6.84 -1.17
C PRO A 82 11.24 -6.69 -2.57
N PHE A 83 10.40 -6.66 -3.61
CA PHE A 83 10.84 -6.47 -5.00
C PHE A 83 11.58 -5.13 -5.17
N PHE A 84 10.98 -4.03 -4.72
CA PHE A 84 11.60 -2.71 -4.86
C PHE A 84 12.73 -2.47 -3.87
N ALA A 85 12.72 -3.11 -2.70
CA ALA A 85 13.83 -3.03 -1.74
C ALA A 85 15.11 -3.61 -2.38
N LYS A 86 14.99 -4.76 -3.05
CA LYS A 86 16.11 -5.34 -3.81
C LYS A 86 16.55 -4.41 -4.94
N ALA A 87 15.61 -3.91 -5.74
CA ALA A 87 15.92 -2.98 -6.83
C ALA A 87 16.64 -1.72 -6.33
N PHE A 88 16.24 -1.17 -5.19
CA PHE A 88 16.85 0.03 -4.63
C PHE A 88 18.23 -0.26 -4.04
N ALA A 89 18.45 -1.42 -3.42
CA ALA A 89 19.78 -1.87 -3.03
C ALA A 89 20.72 -2.02 -4.24
N ASP A 90 20.22 -2.58 -5.36
CA ASP A 90 20.98 -2.73 -6.60
C ASP A 90 21.30 -1.39 -7.26
N TYR A 91 20.44 -0.38 -7.12
CA TYR A 91 20.75 0.99 -7.50
C TYR A 91 22.00 1.50 -6.77
N PHE A 92 22.09 1.33 -5.44
CA PHE A 92 23.27 1.79 -4.69
C PHE A 92 24.53 1.00 -5.05
N GLN A 93 24.43 -0.32 -5.14
CA GLN A 93 25.59 -1.19 -5.34
C GLN A 93 26.12 -1.19 -6.78
N TYR A 94 25.22 -1.15 -7.76
CA TYR A 94 25.54 -1.38 -9.18
C TYR A 94 25.09 -0.25 -10.09
N GLN A 95 24.50 0.83 -9.55
CA GLN A 95 23.94 1.93 -10.35
C GLN A 95 22.86 1.45 -11.34
N THR A 96 22.14 0.38 -10.99
CA THR A 96 21.04 -0.15 -11.82
C THR A 96 19.87 0.85 -11.82
N PRO A 97 19.34 1.25 -12.98
CA PRO A 97 18.25 2.21 -13.03
C PRO A 97 16.97 1.66 -12.38
N MET A 98 16.25 2.53 -11.67
CA MET A 98 14.95 2.19 -11.11
C MET A 98 13.93 1.97 -12.24
N HIS A 99 12.92 1.13 -11.97
CA HIS A 99 11.83 0.93 -12.92
C HIS A 99 11.12 2.28 -13.16
N PRO A 100 10.95 2.75 -14.42
CA PRO A 100 10.43 4.09 -14.70
C PRO A 100 9.05 4.35 -14.09
N ALA A 101 8.22 3.32 -14.00
CA ALA A 101 6.90 3.43 -13.36
C ALA A 101 6.94 3.50 -11.82
N ALA A 102 8.07 3.30 -11.16
CA ALA A 102 8.22 3.44 -9.71
C ALA A 102 9.17 4.59 -9.32
N ASP A 103 9.98 5.06 -10.27
CA ASP A 103 10.98 6.09 -10.05
C ASP A 103 10.35 7.42 -9.63
N VAL A 104 10.88 7.99 -8.54
CA VAL A 104 10.47 9.30 -8.03
C VAL A 104 10.80 10.46 -8.96
N GLN A 105 11.70 10.26 -9.93
CA GLN A 105 12.01 11.28 -10.94
C GLN A 105 10.80 11.70 -11.78
N ARG A 106 9.75 10.87 -11.85
CA ARG A 106 8.45 11.28 -12.42
C ARG A 106 7.85 12.53 -11.77
N PHE A 107 8.21 12.79 -10.52
CA PHE A 107 7.74 13.90 -9.71
C PHE A 107 8.81 14.95 -9.48
N GLN A 108 9.88 14.96 -10.28
CA GLN A 108 10.99 15.90 -10.15
C GLN A 108 10.51 17.36 -10.08
N LYS A 109 9.53 17.75 -10.90
CA LYS A 109 8.99 19.13 -10.89
C LYS A 109 8.37 19.56 -9.54
N ILE A 110 7.91 18.61 -8.73
CA ILE A 110 7.33 18.88 -7.40
C ILE A 110 8.41 18.80 -6.33
N LEU A 111 9.29 17.80 -6.42
CA LEU A 111 10.38 17.57 -5.47
C LEU A 111 11.56 18.55 -5.66
N SER A 112 11.58 19.32 -6.75
CA SER A 112 12.60 20.32 -7.04
C SER A 112 12.11 21.76 -6.86
N ARG A 113 11.00 21.96 -6.17
CA ARG A 113 10.53 23.28 -5.72
C ARG A 113 11.07 23.57 -4.34
#